data_AF-A0A9D3VQP9-F1
#
_entry.id   AF-A0A9D3VQP9-F1
#
_cell.length_a   1.000
_cell.length_b   1.000
_cell.length_c   1.000
_cell.angle_alpha   90.00
_cell.angle_beta   90.00
_cell.angle_gamma   90.00
#
_symmetry.space_group_name_H-M   'P 1'
#
loop_
_entity.id
_entity.type
_entity.pdbx_description
1 polymer ?
#
loop_
_entity_poly.entity_id
_entity_poly.type
_entity_poly.pdbx_seq_one_letter_code
_entity_poly.pdbx_strand_id
1 'polypeptide(L)'
;MVGDASGWGFGVSNWPNGKTFKAGDVLEFKYNRPNHDVAVVDKEGYEACYVADDAQVFETGVDLLALQQGHNYFVCGFPGHCNNGMKIAATAT
;
A
#
# COMPACT_ATOMS: atom_id res chain seq x y z
N MET A 1 -2.77 -4.40 -10.51
CA MET A 1 -2.11 -5.16 -9.44
C MET A 1 -0.86 -4.41 -9.01
N VAL A 2 -0.74 -4.14 -7.71
CA VAL A 2 0.43 -3.46 -7.13
C VAL A 2 1.65 -4.37 -7.27
N GLY A 3 2.78 -3.81 -7.72
CA GLY A 3 4.03 -4.56 -7.94
C GLY A 3 4.08 -5.42 -9.20
N ASP A 4 3.08 -5.28 -10.10
CA ASP A 4 2.97 -6.05 -11.33
C ASP A 4 3.17 -7.56 -11.06
N ALA A 5 3.99 -8.29 -11.82
CA ALA A 5 4.18 -9.74 -11.63
C ALA A 5 4.73 -10.15 -10.25
N SER A 6 5.39 -9.23 -9.53
CA SER A 6 5.96 -9.50 -8.20
C SER A 6 4.95 -9.39 -7.07
N GLY A 7 3.80 -8.74 -7.29
CA GLY A 7 2.78 -8.51 -6.27
C GLY A 7 3.23 -7.54 -5.17
N TRP A 8 2.49 -7.57 -4.05
CA TRP A 8 2.76 -6.75 -2.88
C TRP A 8 3.89 -7.35 -2.03
N GLY A 9 5.04 -6.68 -2.00
CA GLY A 9 6.27 -7.19 -1.38
C GLY A 9 7.35 -6.12 -1.20
N PHE A 10 8.53 -6.53 -0.76
CA PHE A 10 9.67 -5.64 -0.52
C PHE A 10 10.12 -4.89 -1.78
N GLY A 11 10.57 -3.63 -1.61
CA GLY A 11 11.08 -2.81 -2.71
C GLY A 11 10.03 -2.31 -3.72
N VAL A 12 8.74 -2.48 -3.43
CA VAL A 12 7.64 -2.07 -4.31
C VAL A 12 7.43 -0.55 -4.36
N SER A 13 8.13 0.23 -3.53
CA SER A 13 7.97 1.69 -3.40
C SER A 13 7.99 2.48 -4.71
N ASN A 14 8.73 2.02 -5.71
CA ASN A 14 8.84 2.71 -7.00
C ASN A 14 7.77 2.30 -8.02
N TRP A 15 6.96 1.28 -7.72
CA TRP A 15 5.92 0.80 -8.63
C TRP A 15 4.96 1.90 -9.10
N PRO A 16 4.52 2.87 -8.27
CA PRO A 16 3.65 3.95 -8.74
C PRO A 16 4.29 4.88 -9.79
N ASN A 17 5.62 4.91 -9.93
CA ASN A 17 6.31 5.87 -10.78
C ASN A 17 5.90 5.72 -12.26
N GLY A 18 5.55 6.84 -12.89
CA GLY A 18 5.13 6.87 -14.29
C GLY A 18 3.71 6.34 -14.55
N LYS A 19 2.96 5.98 -13.51
CA LYS A 19 1.55 5.59 -13.61
C LYS A 19 0.66 6.79 -13.32
N THR A 20 -0.45 6.87 -14.04
CA THR A 20 -1.51 7.86 -13.80
C THR A 20 -2.67 7.16 -13.11
N PHE A 21 -3.08 7.67 -11.97
CA PHE A 21 -4.21 7.16 -11.20
C PHE A 21 -5.35 8.17 -11.21
N LYS A 22 -6.59 7.67 -11.20
CA LYS A 22 -7.80 8.47 -11.05
C LYS A 22 -8.55 8.09 -9.77
N ALA A 23 -9.31 9.03 -9.22
CA ALA A 23 -10.20 8.71 -8.12
C ALA A 23 -11.17 7.59 -8.54
N GLY A 24 -11.32 6.58 -7.68
CA GLY A 24 -12.12 5.39 -7.95
C GLY A 24 -11.37 4.25 -8.67
N ASP A 25 -10.15 4.47 -9.18
CA ASP A 25 -9.32 3.36 -9.65
C ASP A 25 -9.06 2.37 -8.50
N VAL A 26 -9.06 1.07 -8.81
CA VAL A 26 -8.88 0.02 -7.80
C VAL A 26 -7.46 -0.53 -7.84
N LEU A 27 -6.78 -0.45 -6.70
CA LEU A 27 -5.53 -1.16 -6.47
C LEU A 27 -5.82 -2.56 -5.93
N GLU A 28 -5.30 -3.56 -6.64
CA GLU A 28 -5.30 -4.95 -6.18
C GLU A 28 -3.96 -5.28 -5.53
N PHE A 29 -3.99 -5.61 -4.24
CA PHE A 29 -2.85 -6.07 -3.45
C PHE A 29 -2.90 -7.59 -3.32
N LYS A 30 -1.95 -8.30 -3.94
CA LYS A 30 -1.81 -9.75 -3.83
C LYS A 30 -0.54 -10.09 -3.04
N TYR A 31 -0.68 -10.89 -1.98
CA TYR A 31 0.44 -11.26 -1.10
C TYR A 31 0.16 -12.54 -0.30
N ASN A 32 1.21 -13.10 0.33
CA ASN A 32 1.07 -14.25 1.22
C ASN A 32 0.57 -13.80 2.61
N ARG A 33 -0.70 -14.11 2.91
CA ARG A 33 -1.44 -13.68 4.10
C ARG A 33 -0.73 -13.84 5.46
N PRO A 34 0.04 -14.92 5.74
CA PRO A 34 0.73 -15.07 7.02
C PRO A 34 1.91 -14.10 7.22
N ASN A 35 2.37 -13.45 6.14
CA ASN A 35 3.61 -12.67 6.15
C ASN A 35 3.37 -11.18 5.92
N HIS A 36 2.22 -10.80 5.40
CA HIS A 36 1.96 -9.45 4.92
C HIS A 36 0.51 -9.06 5.15
N ASP A 37 0.29 -7.75 5.19
CA ASP A 37 -0.99 -7.06 5.28
C ASP A 37 -0.94 -5.81 4.40
N VAL A 38 -2.04 -5.06 4.33
CA VAL A 38 -2.09 -3.72 3.76
C VAL A 38 -2.77 -2.80 4.76
N ALA A 39 -2.05 -1.79 5.25
CA ALA A 39 -2.60 -0.73 6.10
C ALA A 39 -2.72 0.57 5.32
N VAL A 40 -3.86 1.24 5.44
CA VAL A 40 -4.08 2.60 4.93
C VAL A 40 -3.63 3.59 5.99
N VAL A 41 -2.73 4.49 5.62
CA VAL A 41 -2.13 5.47 6.53
C VAL A 41 -2.21 6.88 5.96
N ASP A 42 -1.95 7.88 6.78
CA ASP A 42 -1.68 9.24 6.34
C ASP A 42 -0.22 9.39 5.87
N LYS A 43 0.16 10.63 5.52
CA LYS A 43 1.50 10.92 5.02
C LYS A 43 2.56 10.68 6.11
N GLU A 44 2.26 11.09 7.34
CA GLU A 44 3.13 10.96 8.49
C GLU A 44 3.37 9.47 8.84
N GLY A 45 2.32 8.66 8.87
CA GLY A 45 2.39 7.22 9.05
C GLY A 45 3.16 6.53 7.93
N TYR A 46 3.00 6.97 6.68
CA TYR A 46 3.81 6.49 5.56
C TYR A 46 5.28 6.80 5.73
N GLU A 47 5.64 8.04 6.08
CA GLU A 47 7.03 8.49 6.25
C GLU A 47 7.72 7.81 7.43
N ALA A 48 7.01 7.71 8.56
CA ALA A 48 7.51 7.10 9.79
C ALA A 48 7.41 5.57 9.81
N CYS A 49 6.75 4.95 8.82
CA CYS A 49 6.38 3.54 8.84
C CYS A 49 5.63 3.15 10.12
N TYR A 50 4.65 3.99 10.47
CA TYR A 50 3.80 3.85 11.64
C TYR A 50 2.36 3.57 11.20
N VAL A 51 1.76 2.53 11.77
CA VAL A 51 0.36 2.18 11.58
C VAL A 51 -0.35 2.52 12.89
N ALA A 52 -1.27 3.48 12.86
CA ALA A 52 -2.05 3.86 14.03
C ALA A 52 -3.02 2.74 14.43
N ASP A 53 -3.40 2.68 15.71
CA ASP A 53 -4.30 1.65 16.25
C ASP A 53 -5.69 1.65 15.57
N ASP A 54 -6.12 2.80 15.03
CA ASP A 54 -7.39 2.99 14.32
C ASP A 54 -7.23 2.94 12.79
N ALA A 55 -6.03 2.65 12.28
CA ALA A 55 -5.80 2.50 10.85
C ALA A 55 -6.60 1.33 10.29
N GLN A 56 -7.06 1.49 9.04
CA GLN A 56 -7.71 0.39 8.34
C GLN A 56 -6.66 -0.61 7.85
N VAL A 57 -6.73 -1.84 8.34
CA VAL A 57 -5.82 -2.94 7.97
C VAL A 57 -6.58 -4.04 7.25
N PHE A 58 -6.01 -4.53 6.16
CA PHE A 58 -6.55 -5.59 5.33
C PHE A 58 -5.59 -6.79 5.31
N GLU A 59 -6.15 -7.99 5.47
CA GLU A 59 -5.38 -9.22 5.71
C GLU A 59 -5.96 -10.42 4.95
N THR A 60 -6.57 -10.21 3.77
CA THR A 60 -7.19 -11.32 3.01
C THR A 60 -6.19 -12.06 2.11
N GLY A 61 -5.07 -11.41 1.76
CA GLY A 61 -4.12 -11.89 0.74
C GLY A 61 -4.44 -11.45 -0.69
N VAL A 62 -5.68 -10.98 -0.94
CA VAL A 62 -6.12 -10.36 -2.19
C VAL A 62 -7.09 -9.21 -1.86
N ASP A 63 -6.55 -8.03 -1.58
CA ASP A 63 -7.35 -6.87 -1.20
C ASP A 63 -7.55 -5.91 -2.37
N LEU A 64 -8.78 -5.39 -2.50
CA LEU A 64 -9.19 -4.44 -3.53
C LEU A 64 -9.53 -3.10 -2.87
N LEU A 65 -8.67 -2.10 -3.06
CA LEU A 65 -8.84 -0.78 -2.45
C LEU A 65 -9.05 0.28 -3.54
N ALA A 66 -10.16 1.01 -3.46
CA ALA A 66 -10.44 2.13 -4.36
C ALA A 66 -9.68 3.39 -3.90
N LEU A 67 -9.00 4.04 -4.84
CA LEU A 67 -8.27 5.27 -4.59
C LEU A 67 -9.21 6.44 -4.32
N GLN A 68 -8.93 7.18 -3.26
CA GLN A 68 -9.56 8.47 -2.99
C GLN A 68 -8.92 9.55 -3.87
N GLN A 69 -9.66 10.62 -4.14
CA GLN A 69 -9.09 11.82 -4.77
C GLN A 69 -7.90 12.35 -3.95
N GLY A 70 -6.79 12.66 -4.62
CA GLY A 70 -5.58 13.18 -3.97
C GLY A 70 -4.62 12.08 -3.55
N HIS A 71 -3.96 12.26 -2.42
CA HIS A 71 -2.89 11.36 -1.96
C HIS A 71 -3.46 10.15 -1.22
N ASN A 72 -2.94 8.97 -1.55
CA ASN A 72 -3.26 7.69 -0.93
C ASN A 72 -1.95 7.01 -0.52
N TYR A 73 -1.88 6.53 0.72
CA TYR A 73 -0.69 5.90 1.27
C TYR A 73 -1.01 4.53 1.83
N PHE A 74 -0.18 3.55 1.46
CA PHE A 74 -0.34 2.17 1.85
C PHE A 74 0.99 1.60 2.33
N VAL A 75 0.98 0.86 3.43
CA VAL A 75 2.16 0.20 4.01
C VAL A 75 1.85 -1.25 4.39
N CYS A 76 2.88 -2.06 4.54
CA CYS A 76 2.78 -3.30 5.31
C CYS A 76 3.15 -3.01 6.77
N GLY A 77 2.25 -3.35 7.69
CA GLY A 77 2.36 -3.13 9.14
C GLY A 77 3.26 -4.14 9.86
N PHE A 78 3.64 -5.23 9.21
CA PHE A 78 4.56 -6.22 9.80
C PHE A 78 5.91 -5.58 10.18
N PRO A 79 6.49 -5.94 11.34
CA PRO A 79 7.72 -5.32 11.84
C PRO A 79 8.85 -5.30 10.81
N GLY A 80 9.34 -4.10 10.49
CA GLY A 80 10.42 -3.89 9.54
C GLY A 80 10.02 -3.90 8.06
N HIS A 81 8.79 -4.30 7.70
CA HIS A 81 8.42 -4.45 6.29
C HIS A 81 8.30 -3.12 5.54
N CYS A 82 7.57 -2.16 6.11
CA CYS A 82 7.48 -0.82 5.56
C CYS A 82 8.87 -0.16 5.37
N ASN A 83 9.76 -0.28 6.36
CA ASN A 83 11.12 0.27 6.31
C ASN A 83 11.98 -0.37 5.21
N ASN A 84 11.68 -1.61 4.83
CA ASN A 84 12.31 -2.31 3.70
C ASN A 84 11.59 -2.06 2.36
N GLY A 85 10.84 -0.96 2.25
CA GLY A 85 10.22 -0.52 1.01
C GLY A 85 8.94 -1.26 0.64
N MET A 86 8.29 -1.92 1.59
CA MET A 86 6.95 -2.48 1.40
C MET A 86 5.88 -1.43 1.71
N LYS A 87 5.91 -0.35 0.92
CA LYS A 87 5.02 0.80 1.02
C LYS A 87 4.85 1.45 -0.34
N ILE A 88 3.70 2.06 -0.63
CA ILE A 88 3.51 2.90 -1.82
C ILE A 88 2.74 4.17 -1.50
N ALA A 89 3.05 5.23 -2.26
CA ALA A 89 2.27 6.45 -2.29
C ALA A 89 1.73 6.65 -3.72
N ALA A 90 0.42 6.82 -3.87
CA ALA A 90 -0.22 7.08 -5.14
C ALA A 90 -0.98 8.41 -5.05
N THR A 91 -0.92 9.21 -6.12
CA THR A 91 -1.72 10.44 -6.23
C THR A 91 -2.74 10.23 -7.34
N ALA A 92 -4.01 10.27 -6.98
CA ALA A 92 -5.13 10.11 -7.88
C ALA A 92 -5.74 11.46 -8.23
N THR A 93 -5.89 11.72 -9.54
CA THR A 93 -6.49 12.95 -10.08
C THR A 93 -7.97 12.82 -10.37
#